data_AF-A0A813JKD3-F1
#
_entry.id   AF-A0A813JKD3-F1
#
_cell.length_a   1.000
_cell.length_b   1.000
_cell.length_c   1.000
_cell.angle_alpha   90.00
_cell.angle_beta   90.00
_cell.angle_gamma   90.00
#
_symmetry.space_group_name_H-M   'P 1'
#
loop_
_entity.id
_entity.type
_entity.pdbx_description
1 polymer ?
#
loop_
_entity_poly.entity_id
_entity_poly.type
_entity_poly.pdbx_seq_one_letter_code
_entity_poly.pdbx_strand_id
1 'polypeptide(L)'
;ASQYDPTQFTQMLRKTRPRSQWETWQFLEDPDLVKGGRRFVQLMSFAIIISTIIPVLQTITPQPIDPYVALIVDMTLACFFVLEFAMRFKVCPNRVAFWLNPFNLVDLIASVCPLVVRLWTSGAEDLTRAANEGDYLLMVFICAIL
;
A
#
# COMPACT_ATOMS: atom_id res chain seq x y z
N ALA A 1 0.66 20.77 37.46
CA ALA A 1 0.48 20.16 36.13
C ALA A 1 1.06 18.75 36.18
N SER A 2 0.21 17.73 36.10
CA SER A 2 0.66 16.34 36.02
C SER A 2 1.52 16.20 34.75
N GLN A 3 2.77 15.79 34.93
CA GLN A 3 3.71 15.55 33.84
C GLN A 3 3.19 14.35 33.06
N TYR A 4 2.54 14.62 31.92
CA TYR A 4 2.07 13.60 30.99
C TYR A 4 3.30 12.86 30.44
N ASP A 5 3.52 11.65 30.94
CA ASP A 5 4.55 10.76 30.43
C ASP A 5 3.96 9.90 29.29
N PRO A 6 4.30 10.18 28.03
CA PRO A 6 3.73 9.46 26.87
C PRO A 6 4.06 7.96 26.89
N THR A 7 5.06 7.54 27.69
CA THR A 7 5.42 6.13 27.84
C THR A 7 4.42 5.34 28.69
N GLN A 8 3.67 5.98 29.60
CA GLN A 8 2.66 5.28 30.40
C GLN A 8 1.39 4.97 29.60
N PHE A 9 0.95 5.88 28.72
CA PHE A 9 -0.23 5.67 27.87
C PHE A 9 -0.01 4.53 26.86
N THR A 10 1.17 4.48 26.26
CA THR A 10 1.58 3.39 25.36
C THR A 10 1.68 2.05 26.09
N GLN A 11 2.12 2.03 27.35
CA GLN A 11 2.12 0.82 28.19
C GLN A 11 0.70 0.34 28.54
N MET A 12 -0.25 1.25 28.75
CA MET A 12 -1.65 0.88 29.00
C MET A 12 -2.30 0.24 27.77
N LEU A 13 -2.06 0.76 26.56
CA LEU A 13 -2.54 0.15 25.31
C LEU A 13 -1.90 -1.21 25.00
N ARG A 14 -0.64 -1.40 25.40
CA ARG A 14 0.09 -2.66 25.24
C ARG A 14 -0.53 -3.83 26.02
N LYS A 15 -1.15 -3.55 27.17
CA LYS A 15 -1.59 -4.59 28.14
C LYS A 15 -2.76 -5.45 27.65
N THR A 16 -3.49 -5.01 26.62
CA THR A 16 -4.71 -5.67 26.15
C THR A 16 -4.52 -6.52 24.89
N ARG A 17 -3.32 -6.54 24.28
CA ARG A 17 -3.13 -7.07 22.91
C ARG A 17 -2.03 -8.11 22.77
N PRO A 18 -2.19 -9.08 21.85
CA PRO A 18 -1.13 -10.00 21.50
C PRO A 18 0.06 -9.26 20.91
N ARG A 19 1.25 -9.67 21.31
CA ARG A 19 2.53 -9.02 21.02
C ARG A 19 2.78 -8.80 19.52
N SER A 20 2.37 -9.74 18.67
CA SER A 20 2.55 -9.67 17.22
C SER A 20 1.79 -8.51 16.57
N GLN A 21 0.54 -8.25 16.97
CA GLN A 21 -0.25 -7.14 16.41
C GLN A 21 0.36 -5.79 16.78
N TRP A 22 0.91 -5.67 17.98
CA TRP A 22 1.57 -4.44 18.41
C TRP A 22 2.87 -4.18 17.65
N GLU A 23 3.67 -5.23 17.42
CA GLU A 23 4.92 -5.14 16.66
C GLU A 23 4.64 -4.79 15.18
N THR A 24 3.63 -5.41 14.55
CA THR A 24 3.21 -5.05 13.18
C THR A 24 2.62 -3.65 13.10
N TRP A 25 1.84 -3.23 14.11
CA TRP A 25 1.29 -1.87 14.17
C TRP A 25 2.40 -0.83 14.22
N GLN A 26 3.36 -1.03 15.13
CA GLN A 26 4.52 -0.14 15.25
C GLN A 26 5.36 -0.12 13.98
N PHE A 27 5.51 -1.26 13.29
CA PHE A 27 6.23 -1.31 12.02
C PHE A 27 5.55 -0.51 10.91
N LEU A 28 4.22 -0.59 10.80
CA LEU A 28 3.45 0.06 9.74
C LEU A 28 3.16 1.54 9.98
N GLU A 29 3.02 1.95 11.25
CA GLU A 29 2.67 3.32 11.65
C GLU A 29 3.91 4.17 11.96
N ASP A 30 4.88 3.61 12.70
CA ASP A 30 6.11 4.28 13.14
C ASP A 30 7.36 3.46 12.77
N PRO A 31 7.68 3.35 11.48
CA PRO A 31 8.82 2.56 10.99
C PRO A 31 10.18 3.00 11.58
N ASP A 32 10.31 4.23 12.07
CA ASP A 32 11.54 4.72 12.71
C ASP A 32 11.86 4.02 14.04
N LEU A 33 10.84 3.44 14.71
CA LEU A 33 10.99 2.77 16.00
C LEU A 33 11.46 1.31 15.86
N VAL A 34 11.41 0.74 14.66
CA VAL A 34 11.69 -0.67 14.40
C VAL A 34 12.92 -0.85 13.51
N LYS A 35 13.71 -1.90 13.80
CA LYS A 35 14.88 -2.23 12.98
C LYS A 35 14.43 -2.60 11.56
N GLY A 36 14.79 -1.78 10.59
CA GLY A 36 14.46 -1.99 9.18
C GLY A 36 13.36 -1.10 8.63
N GLY A 37 12.63 -0.36 9.47
CA GLY A 37 11.56 0.50 8.98
C GLY A 37 12.05 1.64 8.08
N ARG A 38 13.30 2.12 8.24
CA ARG A 38 13.88 3.09 7.29
C ARG A 38 13.96 2.57 5.85
N ARG A 39 14.26 1.28 5.67
CA ARG A 39 14.27 0.65 4.33
C ARG A 39 12.85 0.52 3.78
N PHE A 40 11.89 0.19 4.65
CA PHE A 40 10.47 0.13 4.29
C PHE A 40 9.93 1.48 3.83
N VAL A 41 10.20 2.56 4.57
CA VAL A 41 9.81 3.94 4.20
C VAL A 41 10.43 4.36 2.87
N GLN A 42 11.71 4.05 2.66
CA GLN A 42 12.38 4.31 1.39
C GLN A 42 11.72 3.56 0.24
N LEU A 43 11.46 2.26 0.41
CA LEU A 43 10.80 1.42 -0.60
C LEU A 43 9.40 1.95 -0.93
N MET A 44 8.61 2.34 0.07
CA MET A 44 7.29 2.93 -0.13
C MET A 44 7.35 4.25 -0.88
N SER A 45 8.32 5.10 -0.53
CA SER A 45 8.51 6.38 -1.22
C SER A 45 8.86 6.16 -2.70
N PHE A 46 9.73 5.20 -3.00
CA PHE A 46 10.03 4.82 -4.37
C PHE A 46 8.82 4.25 -5.11
N ALA A 47 8.03 3.38 -4.47
CA ALA A 47 6.83 2.81 -5.06
C ALA A 47 5.80 3.90 -5.46
N ILE A 48 5.60 4.90 -4.60
CA ILE A 48 4.68 6.02 -4.87
C ILE A 48 5.21 6.90 -6.02
N ILE A 49 6.51 7.13 -6.09
CA ILE A 49 7.11 7.90 -7.18
C ILE A 49 6.94 7.15 -8.51
N ILE A 50 7.21 5.85 -8.53
CA ILE A 50 7.06 5.03 -9.74
C ILE A 50 5.59 4.99 -10.18
N SER A 51 4.65 4.83 -9.24
CA SER A 51 3.21 4.76 -9.56
C SER A 51 2.66 6.04 -10.19
N THR A 52 3.29 7.19 -9.93
CA THR A 52 2.89 8.47 -10.54
C THR A 52 3.66 8.78 -11.82
N ILE A 53 4.94 8.39 -11.93
CA ILE A 53 5.77 8.64 -13.12
C ILE A 53 5.29 7.81 -14.31
N ILE A 54 4.98 6.52 -14.13
CA ILE A 54 4.62 5.64 -15.26
C ILE A 54 3.40 6.16 -16.02
N PRO A 55 2.27 6.51 -15.37
CA PRO A 55 1.13 7.10 -16.07
C PRO A 55 1.46 8.41 -16.78
N VAL A 56 2.31 9.25 -16.19
CA VAL A 56 2.75 10.50 -16.81
C VAL A 56 3.56 10.23 -18.08
N LEU A 57 4.47 9.25 -18.06
CA LEU A 57 5.23 8.86 -19.25
C LEU A 57 4.32 8.33 -20.37
N GLN A 58 3.21 7.66 -20.03
CA GLN A 58 2.22 7.18 -21.00
C GLN A 58 1.45 8.32 -21.70
N THR A 59 1.50 9.56 -21.18
CA THR A 59 0.88 10.71 -21.84
C THR A 59 1.73 11.32 -22.96
N ILE A 60 3.02 10.98 -23.04
CA ILE A 60 3.95 11.53 -24.03
C ILE A 60 3.84 10.73 -25.33
N THR A 61 3.75 11.43 -26.46
CA THR A 61 3.75 10.81 -27.81
C THR A 61 5.07 11.09 -28.53
N PRO A 62 5.81 10.08 -29.05
CA PRO A 62 5.51 8.64 -28.96
C PRO A 62 5.71 8.10 -27.54
N GLN A 63 4.96 7.04 -27.20
CA GLN A 63 5.02 6.42 -25.88
C GLN A 63 6.42 5.82 -25.66
N PRO A 64 7.15 6.25 -24.61
CA PRO A 64 8.50 5.77 -24.35
C PRO A 64 8.52 4.35 -23.76
N ILE A 65 7.41 3.92 -23.16
CA ILE A 65 7.24 2.61 -22.53
C ILE A 65 6.07 1.91 -23.19
N ASP A 66 6.22 0.62 -23.44
CA ASP A 66 5.15 -0.21 -23.97
C ASP A 66 3.91 -0.16 -23.05
N PRO A 67 2.70 0.11 -23.60
CA PRO A 67 1.47 0.23 -22.81
C PRO A 67 1.16 -0.99 -21.95
N TYR A 68 1.53 -2.20 -22.42
CA TYR A 68 1.30 -3.44 -21.68
C TYR A 68 2.19 -3.54 -20.44
N VAL A 69 3.49 -3.21 -20.59
CA VAL A 69 4.43 -3.17 -19.46
C VAL A 69 3.99 -2.13 -18.43
N ALA A 70 3.57 -0.95 -18.90
CA ALA A 70 3.07 0.10 -18.02
C ALA A 70 1.82 -0.35 -17.23
N LEU A 71 0.89 -1.05 -17.89
CA LEU A 71 -0.31 -1.60 -17.26
C LEU A 71 0.03 -2.61 -16.15
N ILE A 72 0.95 -3.56 -16.42
CA ILE A 72 1.35 -4.58 -15.44
C ILE A 72 1.95 -3.93 -14.20
N VAL A 73 2.88 -2.99 -14.37
CA VAL A 73 3.54 -2.33 -13.24
C VAL A 73 2.53 -1.53 -12.40
N ASP A 74 1.64 -0.79 -13.06
CA ASP A 74 0.62 0.01 -12.40
C ASP A 74 -0.38 -0.85 -11.61
N MET A 75 -0.84 -1.97 -12.19
CA MET A 75 -1.69 -2.94 -11.49
C MET A 75 -1.00 -3.57 -10.29
N THR A 76 0.27 -3.91 -10.44
CA THR A 76 1.08 -4.51 -9.38
C THR A 76 1.25 -3.56 -8.20
N LEU A 77 1.59 -2.30 -8.47
CA LEU A 77 1.72 -1.26 -7.44
C LEU A 77 0.38 -0.95 -6.78
N ALA A 78 -0.71 -0.90 -7.55
CA ALA A 78 -2.04 -0.72 -6.98
C ALA A 78 -2.42 -1.85 -6.02
N CYS A 79 -2.18 -3.12 -6.39
CA CYS A 79 -2.38 -4.27 -5.50
C CYS A 79 -1.54 -4.18 -4.23
N PHE A 80 -0.27 -3.75 -4.34
CA PHE A 80 0.62 -3.58 -3.20
C PHE A 80 0.09 -2.53 -2.21
N PHE A 81 -0.34 -1.35 -2.68
CA PHE A 81 -0.90 -0.32 -1.81
C PHE A 81 -2.22 -0.76 -1.17
N VAL A 82 -3.08 -1.48 -1.89
CA VAL A 82 -4.32 -2.03 -1.31
C VAL A 82 -4.02 -3.07 -0.23
N LEU A 83 -3.02 -3.93 -0.43
CA LEU A 83 -2.60 -4.92 0.57
C LEU A 83 -2.01 -4.24 1.82
N GLU A 84 -1.17 -3.24 1.63
CA GLU A 84 -0.61 -2.44 2.73
C GLU A 84 -1.72 -1.75 3.54
N PHE A 85 -2.65 -1.09 2.86
CA PHE A 85 -3.81 -0.46 3.49
C PHE A 85 -4.66 -1.49 4.25
N ALA A 86 -4.91 -2.67 3.66
CA ALA A 86 -5.66 -3.74 4.32
C ALA A 86 -4.94 -4.28 5.55
N MET A 87 -3.61 -4.38 5.53
CA MET A 87 -2.81 -4.74 6.70
C MET A 87 -2.93 -3.68 7.79
N ARG A 88 -2.78 -2.38 7.45
CA ARG A 88 -3.00 -1.28 8.39
C ARG A 88 -4.38 -1.36 9.03
N PHE A 89 -5.43 -1.57 8.24
CA PHE A 89 -6.80 -1.69 8.73
C PHE A 89 -7.01 -2.88 9.68
N LYS A 90 -6.42 -4.04 9.37
CA LYS A 90 -6.54 -5.26 10.22
C LYS A 90 -5.82 -5.11 11.56
N VAL A 91 -4.66 -4.46 11.55
CA VAL A 91 -3.80 -4.32 12.72
C VAL A 91 -4.25 -3.14 13.62
N CYS A 92 -4.99 -2.20 13.05
CA CYS A 92 -5.38 -0.96 13.70
C CYS A 92 -6.17 -1.16 15.01
N PRO A 93 -5.86 -0.40 16.08
CA PRO A 93 -6.53 -0.58 17.35
C PRO A 93 -7.96 -0.06 17.43
N ASN A 94 -8.23 1.04 16.75
CA ASN A 94 -9.54 1.66 16.76
C ASN A 94 -9.93 1.97 15.32
N ARG A 95 -10.85 1.18 14.77
CA ARG A 95 -11.31 1.34 13.39
C ARG A 95 -11.92 2.72 13.14
N VAL A 96 -12.60 3.30 14.13
CA VAL A 96 -13.21 4.64 13.97
C VAL A 96 -12.14 5.72 13.89
N ALA A 97 -11.11 5.64 14.76
CA ALA A 97 -9.98 6.57 14.69
C ALA A 97 -9.19 6.40 13.39
N PHE A 98 -9.11 5.18 12.85
CA PHE A 98 -8.49 4.92 11.56
C PHE A 98 -9.19 5.65 10.41
N TRP A 99 -10.53 5.60 10.35
CA TRP A 99 -11.32 6.31 9.34
C TRP A 99 -11.29 7.84 9.51
N LEU A 100 -11.13 8.33 10.73
CA LEU A 100 -11.01 9.76 11.02
C LEU A 100 -9.60 10.32 10.77
N ASN A 101 -8.59 9.46 10.60
CA ASN A 101 -7.25 9.89 10.29
C ASN A 101 -7.17 10.29 8.79
N PRO A 102 -6.90 11.57 8.47
CA PRO A 102 -6.89 12.05 7.09
C PRO A 102 -5.84 11.33 6.22
N PHE A 103 -4.73 10.86 6.80
CA PHE A 103 -3.71 10.14 6.03
C PHE A 103 -4.19 8.78 5.53
N ASN A 104 -4.93 8.04 6.36
CA ASN A 104 -5.53 6.76 5.95
C ASN A 104 -6.65 6.96 4.92
N LEU A 105 -7.37 8.08 5.01
CA LEU A 105 -8.38 8.43 4.01
C LEU A 105 -7.73 8.75 2.66
N VAL A 106 -6.61 9.47 2.64
CA VAL A 106 -5.84 9.72 1.41
C VAL A 106 -5.32 8.40 0.84
N ASP A 107 -4.74 7.53 1.67
CA ASP A 107 -4.25 6.22 1.24
C ASP A 107 -5.37 5.36 0.64
N LEU A 108 -6.55 5.32 1.27
CA LEU A 108 -7.74 4.65 0.74
C LEU A 108 -8.18 5.20 -0.62
N ILE A 109 -8.32 6.53 -0.73
CA ILE A 109 -8.80 7.16 -1.97
C ILE A 109 -7.76 6.95 -3.07
N ALA A 110 -6.47 7.12 -2.78
CA ALA A 110 -5.39 6.99 -3.74
C ALA A 110 -5.19 5.53 -4.22
N SER A 111 -5.37 4.54 -3.35
CA SER A 111 -5.16 3.13 -3.70
C SER A 111 -6.42 2.46 -4.27
N VAL A 112 -7.59 2.64 -3.63
CA VAL A 112 -8.81 1.91 -3.97
C VAL A 112 -9.55 2.55 -5.13
N CYS A 113 -9.62 3.88 -5.18
CA CYS A 113 -10.42 4.57 -6.22
C CYS A 113 -9.92 4.25 -7.64
N PRO A 114 -8.61 4.36 -7.96
CA PRO A 114 -8.13 4.07 -9.31
C PRO A 114 -8.35 2.61 -9.72
N LEU A 115 -8.21 1.67 -8.77
CA LEU A 115 -8.41 0.25 -9.03
C LEU A 115 -9.89 -0.07 -9.32
N VAL A 116 -10.80 0.52 -8.54
CA VAL A 116 -12.25 0.38 -8.79
C VAL A 116 -12.62 0.99 -10.14
N VAL A 117 -12.17 2.21 -10.45
CA VAL A 117 -12.47 2.86 -11.74
C VAL A 117 -11.98 1.99 -12.90
N ARG A 118 -10.75 1.47 -12.83
CA ARG A 118 -10.21 0.59 -13.88
C ARG A 118 -10.97 -0.71 -14.03
N LEU A 119 -11.36 -1.33 -12.91
CA LEU A 119 -12.17 -2.55 -12.93
C LEU A 119 -13.53 -2.29 -13.60
N TRP A 120 -14.11 -1.11 -13.34
CA TRP A 120 -15.38 -0.69 -13.95
C TRP A 120 -15.26 -0.36 -15.44
N THR A 121 -14.18 0.32 -15.87
CA THR A 121 -14.04 0.73 -17.28
C THR A 121 -13.50 -0.36 -18.18
N SER A 122 -12.58 -1.19 -17.67
CA SER A 122 -11.75 -2.07 -18.51
C SER A 122 -11.54 -3.46 -17.91
N GLY A 123 -12.09 -3.72 -16.72
CA GLY A 123 -11.71 -4.84 -15.85
C GLY A 123 -11.98 -6.24 -16.39
N ALA A 124 -12.87 -6.41 -17.37
CA ALA A 124 -13.14 -7.74 -17.94
C ALA A 124 -12.15 -8.09 -19.06
N GLU A 125 -11.76 -7.15 -19.91
CA GLU A 125 -10.96 -7.45 -21.10
C GLU A 125 -9.46 -7.41 -20.79
N ASP A 126 -9.01 -6.45 -19.99
CA ASP A 126 -7.59 -6.27 -19.66
C ASP A 126 -7.09 -7.34 -18.69
N LEU A 127 -7.91 -7.74 -17.71
CA LEU A 127 -7.59 -8.82 -16.78
C LEU A 127 -7.51 -10.17 -17.50
N THR A 128 -8.40 -10.40 -18.49
CA THR A 128 -8.40 -11.63 -19.29
C THR A 128 -7.22 -11.67 -20.27
N ARG A 129 -6.78 -10.52 -20.80
CA ARG A 129 -5.57 -10.41 -21.63
C ARG A 129 -4.29 -10.63 -20.83
N ALA A 130 -4.16 -9.97 -19.68
CA ALA A 130 -3.03 -10.16 -18.77
C ALA A 130 -2.96 -11.60 -18.23
N ALA A 131 -4.11 -12.26 -18.00
CA ALA A 131 -4.14 -13.67 -17.67
C ALA A 131 -3.70 -14.54 -18.87
N ASN A 132 -4.24 -14.32 -20.06
CA ASN A 132 -4.01 -15.20 -21.22
C ASN A 132 -2.57 -15.21 -21.77
N GLU A 133 -1.75 -14.18 -21.56
CA GLU A 133 -0.37 -14.14 -22.09
C GLU A 133 0.68 -14.92 -21.29
N GLY A 134 0.32 -15.65 -20.23
CA GLY A 134 1.25 -16.61 -19.60
C GLY A 134 2.20 -16.04 -18.54
N ASP A 135 2.07 -14.76 -18.18
CA ASP A 135 2.88 -14.08 -17.16
C ASP A 135 2.39 -14.30 -15.72
N TYR A 136 1.68 -15.40 -15.46
CA TYR A 136 1.30 -15.83 -14.11
C TYR A 136 2.53 -15.93 -13.19
N LEU A 137 3.70 -16.28 -13.73
CA LEU A 137 4.95 -16.34 -12.99
C LEU A 137 5.44 -14.96 -12.55
N LEU A 138 5.27 -13.90 -13.35
CA LEU A 138 5.66 -12.54 -12.99
C LEU A 138 4.71 -11.96 -11.93
N MET A 139 3.41 -12.16 -12.09
CA MET A 139 2.40 -11.74 -11.13
C MET A 139 2.57 -12.46 -9.78
N VAL A 140 2.85 -13.77 -9.82
CA VAL A 140 3.17 -14.57 -8.62
C VAL A 140 4.54 -14.21 -8.05
N PHE A 141 5.56 -13.94 -8.88
CA PHE A 141 6.89 -13.52 -8.38
C PHE A 141 6.81 -12.19 -7.65
N ILE A 142 6.05 -11.22 -8.17
CA ILE A 142 5.95 -9.90 -7.52
C ILE A 142 5.07 -9.99 -6.27
N CYS A 143 4.01 -10.80 -6.28
CA CYS A 143 3.24 -11.11 -5.07
C CYS A 143 4.00 -11.97 -4.05
N ALA A 144 5.04 -12.73 -4.46
CA ALA A 144 5.83 -13.61 -3.58
C ALA A 144 7.14 -12.98 -3.09
N ILE A 145 7.60 -11.89 -3.72
CA ILE A 145 8.72 -11.06 -3.25
C ILE A 145 8.25 -9.99 -2.25
N LEU A 146 6.93 -9.74 -2.19
CA LEU A 146 6.25 -8.97 -1.15
C LEU A 146 5.83 -9.86 0.03
#